data_AF-A0A1Y1RXX5-F1
#
_entry.id   AF-A0A1Y1RXX5-F1
#
_cell.length_a   1.000
_cell.length_b   1.000
_cell.length_c   1.000
_cell.angle_alpha   90.00
_cell.angle_beta   90.00
_cell.angle_gamma   90.00
#
_symmetry.space_group_name_H-M   'P 1'
#
loop_
_entity.id
_entity.type
_entity.pdbx_description
1 polymer ?
#
loop_
_entity_poly.entity_id
_entity_poly.type
_entity_poly.pdbx_seq_one_letter_code
_entity_poly.pdbx_strand_id
1 'polypeptide(L)' 'MKKKRVPIGKFLVARGLLSVEEERAVAEEQKNLDEDDYEAFGRIAVRKGFITAEAVKEAMKERSRLEKNA' A
#
# COMPACT_ATOMS: atom_id res chain seq x y z
N MET A 1 -3.81 -22.45 -8.33
CA MET A 1 -4.46 -21.13 -8.18
C MET A 1 -3.52 -20.21 -7.41
N LYS A 2 -3.13 -19.04 -7.95
CA LYS A 2 -2.32 -18.05 -7.19
C LYS A 2 -3.17 -17.52 -6.04
N LYS A 3 -2.75 -17.67 -4.77
CA LYS A 3 -3.42 -17.05 -3.61
C LYS A 3 -3.58 -15.56 -3.88
N LYS A 4 -4.83 -15.05 -3.87
CA LYS A 4 -5.11 -13.63 -4.07
C LYS A 4 -4.49 -12.85 -2.92
N ARG A 5 -3.34 -12.24 -3.19
CA ARG A 5 -2.66 -11.33 -2.27
C ARG A 5 -3.57 -10.13 -2.00
N VAL A 6 -3.82 -9.81 -0.73
CA VAL A 6 -4.51 -8.56 -0.35
C VAL A 6 -3.66 -7.39 -0.89
N PRO A 7 -4.23 -6.43 -1.64
CA PRO A 7 -3.50 -5.25 -2.09
C PRO A 7 -2.98 -4.44 -0.91
N ILE A 8 -1.78 -3.86 -1.02
CA ILE A 8 -1.16 -3.13 0.10
C ILE A 8 -2.03 -1.95 0.56
N GLY A 9 -2.64 -1.19 -0.34
CA GLY A 9 -3.54 -0.09 0.02
C GLY A 9 -4.69 -0.56 0.93
N LYS A 10 -5.40 -1.61 0.53
CA LYS A 10 -6.48 -2.19 1.34
C LYS A 10 -6.00 -2.74 2.68
N PHE A 11 -4.80 -3.32 2.72
CA PHE A 11 -4.19 -3.78 3.96
C PHE A 11 -3.90 -2.62 4.92
N LEU A 12 -3.36 -1.51 4.41
CA LEU A 12 -3.07 -0.31 5.22
C LEU A 12 -4.34 0.31 5.80
N VAL A 13 -5.43 0.37 5.03
CA VAL A 13 -6.75 0.80 5.51
C VAL A 13 -7.28 -0.11 6.61
N ALA A 14 -7.19 -1.43 6.42
CA ALA A 14 -7.62 -2.40 7.43
C ALA A 14 -6.85 -2.30 8.76
N ARG A 15 -5.66 -1.68 8.75
CA ARG A 15 -4.84 -1.41 9.94
C ARG A 15 -5.01 0.00 10.51
N GLY A 16 -5.88 0.81 9.93
CA GLY A 16 -6.07 2.21 10.34
C GLY A 16 -4.85 3.09 10.05
N LEU A 17 -3.94 2.64 9.17
CA LEU A 17 -2.74 3.40 8.78
C LEU A 17 -3.01 4.35 7.62
N LEU A 18 -4.12 4.16 6.92
CA LEU A 18 -4.67 5.08 5.92
C LEU A 18 -6.19 5.12 6.08
N SER A 19 -6.78 6.26 5.77
CA SER A 19 -8.21 6.37 5.51
C SER A 19 -8.56 5.77 4.13
N VAL A 20 -9.85 5.51 3.89
CA VAL A 20 -10.33 5.07 2.58
C VAL A 20 -10.07 6.13 1.50
N GLU A 21 -10.13 7.41 1.87
CA GLU A 21 -9.92 8.54 0.96
C GLU A 21 -8.44 8.68 0.59
N GLU A 22 -7.54 8.53 1.56
CA GLU A 22 -6.09 8.52 1.33
C GLU A 22 -5.66 7.34 0.45
N GLU A 23 -6.23 6.16 0.68
CA GLU A 23 -5.97 4.98 -0.15
C GLU A 23 -6.42 5.19 -1.60
N ARG A 24 -7.60 5.80 -1.80
CA ARG A 24 -8.09 6.15 -3.13
C ARG A 24 -7.20 7.17 -3.82
N ALA A 25 -6.82 8.24 -3.12
CA ALA A 25 -5.95 9.27 -3.69
C ALA A 25 -4.59 8.72 -4.14
N VAL A 26 -4.01 7.77 -3.37
CA VAL A 26 -2.77 7.09 -3.76
C VAL A 26 -3.00 6.15 -4.95
N ALA A 27 -4.08 5.36 -4.94
CA ALA A 27 -4.39 4.42 -6.01
C ALA A 27 -4.70 5.10 -7.35
N GLU A 28 -5.41 6.23 -7.31
CA GLU A 28 -5.72 7.04 -8.49
C GLU A 28 -4.44 7.64 -9.08
N GLU A 29 -3.56 8.19 -8.25
CA GLU A 29 -2.27 8.69 -8.71
C GLU A 29 -1.43 7.57 -9.33
N GLN A 30 -1.30 6.42 -8.65
CA GLN A 30 -0.53 5.29 -9.16
C GLN A 30 -1.06 4.77 -10.51
N LYS A 31 -2.38 4.81 -10.72
CA LYS A 31 -3.02 4.37 -11.96
C LYS A 31 -2.77 5.32 -13.13
N ASN A 32 -2.54 6.61 -12.84
CA ASN A 32 -2.31 7.64 -13.83
C ASN A 32 -0.82 7.84 -14.18
N LEU A 33 0.08 7.06 -13.58
CA LEU A 33 1.49 7.03 -13.94
C LEU A 33 1.71 6.16 -15.17
N ASP A 34 2.51 6.65 -16.12
CA ASP A 34 2.97 5.88 -17.26
C ASP A 34 3.96 4.80 -16.82
N GLU A 35 4.23 3.82 -17.69
CA GLU A 35 5.07 2.65 -17.38
C GLU A 35 6.51 3.05 -17.00
N ASP A 36 7.02 4.14 -17.61
CA ASP A 36 8.34 4.72 -17.33
C ASP A 36 8.39 5.47 -15.98
N ASP A 37 7.24 5.92 -15.47
CA ASP A 37 7.09 6.69 -14.22
C ASP A 37 6.53 5.85 -13.06
N TYR A 38 6.59 4.51 -13.17
CA TYR A 38 6.04 3.62 -12.17
C TYR A 38 6.59 3.93 -10.76
N GLU A 39 5.69 4.32 -9.86
CA GLU A 39 5.98 4.48 -8.44
C GLU A 39 5.21 3.45 -7.61
N ALA A 40 5.89 2.83 -6.64
CA ALA A 40 5.24 1.90 -5.72
C ALA A 40 4.26 2.64 -4.79
N PHE A 41 3.07 2.06 -4.58
CA PHE A 41 2.00 2.61 -3.75
C PHE A 41 2.50 3.19 -2.42
N GLY A 42 3.35 2.45 -1.70
CA GLY A 42 3.89 2.89 -0.41
C GLY A 42 4.76 4.14 -0.50
N ARG A 43 5.49 4.35 -1.60
CA ARG A 43 6.30 5.56 -1.81
C ARG A 43 5.42 6.77 -2.11
N ILE A 44 4.40 6.60 -2.94
CA ILE A 44 3.39 7.65 -3.22
C ILE A 44 2.71 8.08 -1.91
N ALA A 45 2.29 7.12 -1.08
CA ALA A 45 1.63 7.40 0.19
C ALA A 45 2.54 8.17 1.18
N VAL A 46 3.83 7.84 1.21
CA VAL A 46 4.83 8.57 2.02
C VAL A 46 5.08 9.97 1.46
N ARG A 47 5.27 10.11 0.15
CA ARG A 47 5.47 11.40 -0.51
C ARG A 47 4.29 12.34 -0.31
N LYS A 48 3.06 11.82 -0.26
CA LYS A 48 1.84 12.58 0.05
C LYS A 48 1.68 12.90 1.54
N GLY A 49 2.51 12.35 2.43
CA GLY A 49 2.45 12.58 3.87
C GLY A 49 1.33 11.82 4.60
N PHE A 50 0.66 10.87 3.94
CA PHE A 50 -0.44 10.10 4.56
C PHE A 50 0.07 9.04 5.53
N ILE A 51 1.30 8.58 5.34
CA ILE A 51 1.91 7.52 6.15
C ILE A 51 3.43 7.70 6.19
N THR A 52 4.08 7.22 7.25
CA THR A 52 5.55 7.23 7.34
C THR A 52 6.18 6.05 6.62
N ALA A 53 7.44 6.20 6.20
CA ALA A 53 8.21 5.11 5.56
C ALA A 53 8.35 3.91 6.50
N GLU A 54 8.53 4.17 7.80
CA GLU A 54 8.60 3.16 8.86
C GLU A 54 7.29 2.39 8.97
N ALA A 55 6.15 3.07 8.99
CA ALA A 55 4.84 2.42 9.08
C ALA A 55 4.54 1.56 7.84
N VAL A 56 4.88 2.03 6.63
CA VAL A 56 4.79 1.21 5.42
C VAL A 56 5.66 -0.04 5.52
N LYS A 57 6.90 0.10 6.00
CA LYS A 57 7.84 -1.02 6.14
C LYS A 57 7.34 -2.06 7.14
N GLU A 58 6.83 -1.64 8.29
CA GLU A 58 6.28 -2.56 9.29
C GLU A 58 5.00 -3.25 8.80
N ALA A 59 4.10 -2.52 8.14
CA ALA A 59 2.90 -3.10 7.53
C ALA A 59 3.25 -4.16 6.46
N MET A 60 4.27 -3.91 5.64
CA MET A 60 4.75 -4.86 4.63
C MET A 60 5.33 -6.13 5.27
N LYS A 61 6.10 -6.01 6.36
CA LYS A 61 6.61 -7.16 7.12
C LYS A 61 5.47 -7.97 7.71
N GLU A 62 4.51 -7.30 8.35
CA GLU A 62 3.33 -7.95 8.93
C GLU A 62 2.53 -8.71 7.88
N ARG A 63 2.20 -8.04 6.77
CA ARG A 63 1.49 -8.65 5.66
C ARG A 63 2.22 -9.87 5.09
N SER A 64 3.55 -9.79 4.95
CA SER A 64 4.36 -10.92 4.50
C SER A 64 4.32 -12.11 5.47
N ARG A 65 4.29 -11.87 6.79
CA ARG A 65 4.15 -12.94 7.80
C ARG A 65 2.78 -13.62 7.70
N LEU A 66 1.71 -12.84 7.54
CA LEU A 66 0.35 -13.37 7.35
C LEU A 66 0.24 -14.22 6.08
N GLU A 67 0.89 -13.81 4.97
CA GLU A 67 0.92 -14.59 3.73
C GLU A 67 1.66 -15.92 3.85
N LYS A 68 2.68 -16.01 4.73
CA LYS A 68 3.43 -17.26 4.98
C LYS A 68 2.66 -18.25 5.87
N ASN A 69 1.74 -17.74 6.70
CA ASN A 69 0.99 -18.53 7.68
C ASN A 69 -0.44 -18.88 7.23
N ALA A 70 -0.92 -18.33 6.12
CA ALA A 70 -2.19 -18.65 5.46
C ALA A 70 -1.97 -19.66 4.34
#